data_AF-A0ABD2YHZ0-F1
#
_entry.id   AF-A0ABD2YHZ0-F1
#
_cell.length_a   1.000
_cell.length_b   1.000
_cell.length_c   1.000
_cell.angle_alpha   90.00
_cell.angle_beta   90.00
_cell.angle_gamma   90.00
#
_symmetry.space_group_name_H-M   'P 1'
#
loop_
_entity.id
_entity.type
_entity.pdbx_description
1 polymer ?
#
loop_
_entity_poly.entity_id
_entity_poly.type
_entity_poly.pdbx_seq_one_letter_code
_entity_poly.pdbx_strand_id
1 'polypeptide(L)'
;MISNLLLGQAEKLVKAVTGPKYDGKYLHNLLHEKLGEIKMKHQSSLDALPRGICIGTSAAPTYLPAHKFEAQDSDGSVREFNLIDDGVAANNPALVAINQVTKVVSGGNSDFFCMKPLEYDRFIVLSLGSGTANEENKYDADEAAKWGIFGWLTNTDAFELLNKGTNEEAPKVGGNTL
;
A
#
# COMPACT_ATOMS: atom_id res chain seq x y z
N MET A 1 -9.40 -7.43 38.39
CA MET A 1 -10.04 -7.15 37.08
C MET A 1 -9.33 -6.01 36.33
N ILE A 2 -8.88 -4.94 37.01
CA ILE A 2 -8.15 -3.80 36.41
C ILE A 2 -6.70 -4.15 35.98
N SER A 3 -6.04 -5.08 36.68
CA SER A 3 -4.66 -5.51 36.41
C SER A 3 -4.46 -6.13 35.03
N ASN A 4 -5.41 -6.95 34.56
CA ASN A 4 -5.30 -7.65 33.27
C ASN A 4 -5.54 -6.71 32.08
N LEU A 5 -6.34 -5.65 32.27
CA LEU A 5 -6.59 -4.64 31.25
C LEU A 5 -5.36 -3.74 31.04
N LEU A 6 -4.72 -3.31 32.12
CA LEU A 6 -3.44 -2.59 32.08
C LEU A 6 -2.32 -3.45 31.48
N LEU A 7 -2.27 -4.74 31.81
CA LEU A 7 -1.29 -5.68 31.25
C LEU A 7 -1.52 -5.86 29.74
N GLY A 8 -2.79 -5.99 29.30
CA GLY A 8 -3.13 -6.12 27.88
C GLY A 8 -2.82 -4.87 27.05
N GLN A 9 -3.02 -3.67 27.61
CA GLN A 9 -2.59 -2.42 26.97
C GLN A 9 -1.06 -2.30 26.91
N ALA A 10 -0.36 -2.70 27.98
CA ALA A 10 1.09 -2.74 28.02
C ALA A 10 1.65 -3.75 27.00
N GLU A 11 1.04 -4.92 26.83
CA GLU A 11 1.43 -5.92 25.83
C GLU A 11 1.21 -5.44 24.39
N LYS A 12 0.10 -4.73 24.12
CA LYS A 12 -0.14 -4.11 22.81
C LYS A 12 0.89 -3.01 22.52
N LEU A 13 1.21 -2.17 23.50
CA LEU A 13 2.25 -1.15 23.39
C LEU A 13 3.63 -1.77 23.21
N VAL A 14 3.95 -2.83 23.95
CA VAL A 14 5.20 -3.57 23.78
C VAL A 14 5.25 -4.17 22.37
N LYS A 15 4.17 -4.82 21.88
CA LYS A 15 4.13 -5.36 20.50
C LYS A 15 4.24 -4.29 19.42
N ALA A 16 3.68 -3.10 19.65
CA ALA A 16 3.78 -1.95 18.75
C ALA A 16 5.18 -1.32 18.77
N VAL A 17 5.93 -1.47 19.88
CA VAL A 17 7.27 -0.88 20.09
C VAL A 17 8.39 -1.92 19.88
N THR A 18 8.10 -3.23 19.89
CA THR A 18 9.05 -4.32 19.58
C THR A 18 9.29 -4.43 18.08
N GLY A 19 9.63 -3.32 17.43
CA GLY A 19 10.14 -3.26 16.07
C GLY A 19 9.22 -3.86 14.99
N PRO A 20 9.64 -3.74 13.73
CA PRO A 20 8.95 -4.43 12.65
C PRO A 20 8.99 -5.94 12.89
N LYS A 21 7.87 -6.63 12.66
CA LYS A 21 7.78 -8.12 12.66
C LYS A 21 8.63 -8.78 11.55
N TYR A 22 9.39 -7.98 10.82
CA TYR A 22 10.10 -8.31 9.61
C TYR A 22 11.53 -7.75 9.70
N ASP A 23 12.53 -8.52 9.27
CA ASP A 23 13.92 -8.08 9.25
C ASP A 23 14.17 -7.14 8.06
N GLY A 24 14.13 -5.83 8.31
CA GLY A 24 14.40 -4.81 7.29
C GLY A 24 15.74 -5.04 6.57
N LYS A 25 16.79 -5.53 7.25
CA LYS A 25 18.07 -5.82 6.59
C LYS A 25 17.91 -6.94 5.57
N TYR A 26 17.13 -7.96 5.89
CA TYR A 26 16.79 -9.03 4.96
C TYR A 26 16.04 -8.51 3.72
N LEU A 27 15.01 -7.64 3.85
CA LEU A 27 14.34 -7.02 2.69
C LEU A 27 15.32 -6.23 1.84
N HIS A 28 16.12 -5.38 2.47
CA HIS A 28 17.08 -4.55 1.77
C HIS A 28 18.10 -5.40 0.98
N ASN A 29 18.54 -6.52 1.54
CA ASN A 29 19.45 -7.47 0.88
C ASN A 29 18.74 -8.23 -0.25
N LEU A 30 17.52 -8.71 -0.02
CA LEU A 30 16.73 -9.42 -1.02
C LEU A 30 16.42 -8.52 -2.22
N LEU A 31 16.01 -7.28 -1.99
CA LEU A 31 15.76 -6.32 -3.06
C LEU A 31 17.06 -5.97 -3.80
N HIS A 32 18.20 -5.90 -3.10
CA HIS A 32 19.49 -5.69 -3.75
C HIS A 32 19.89 -6.88 -4.63
N GLU A 33 19.70 -8.11 -4.15
CA GLU A 33 19.98 -9.33 -4.91
C GLU A 33 19.07 -9.46 -6.13
N LYS A 34 17.77 -9.19 -5.98
CA LYS A 34 16.78 -9.40 -7.05
C LYS A 34 16.68 -8.25 -8.04
N LEU A 35 16.85 -7.01 -7.60
CA LEU A 35 16.61 -5.82 -8.42
C LEU A 35 17.90 -5.06 -8.78
N GLY A 36 18.99 -5.24 -8.02
CA GLY A 36 20.28 -4.59 -8.28
C GLY A 36 20.14 -3.10 -8.60
N GLU A 37 20.76 -2.68 -9.71
CA GLU A 37 20.71 -1.32 -10.29
C GLU A 37 19.82 -1.26 -11.54
N ILE A 38 18.81 -2.15 -11.65
CA ILE A 38 17.88 -2.12 -12.78
C ILE A 38 17.17 -0.77 -12.77
N LYS A 39 17.19 -0.05 -13.90
CA LYS A 39 16.36 1.15 -14.09
C LYS A 39 15.21 0.82 -15.03
N MET A 40 14.03 1.34 -14.74
CA MET A 40 12.93 1.32 -15.70
C MET A 40 13.33 2.20 -16.91
N LYS A 41 12.80 1.92 -18.11
CA LYS A 41 13.20 2.63 -19.35
C LYS A 41 12.08 3.46 -19.97
N HIS A 42 10.88 3.40 -19.39
CA HIS A 42 9.66 3.82 -20.09
C HIS A 42 9.24 5.26 -19.77
N GLN A 43 9.67 5.82 -18.64
CA GLN A 43 9.45 7.22 -18.31
C GLN A 43 10.71 7.77 -17.64
N SER A 44 11.44 8.59 -18.39
CA SER A 44 12.67 9.26 -17.97
C SER A 44 12.53 10.08 -16.69
N SER A 45 11.30 10.49 -16.33
CA SER A 45 10.96 11.20 -15.08
C SER A 45 10.62 10.29 -13.91
N LEU A 46 10.61 8.96 -14.10
CA LEU A 46 10.36 7.93 -13.10
C LEU A 46 11.42 6.81 -13.20
N ASP A 47 12.61 7.14 -13.72
CA ASP A 47 13.81 6.29 -13.71
C ASP A 47 14.37 6.17 -12.29
N ALA A 48 13.48 5.97 -11.32
CA ALA A 48 13.80 5.62 -9.96
C ALA A 48 14.27 4.17 -9.90
N LEU A 49 15.18 3.91 -8.96
CA LEU A 49 15.62 2.57 -8.63
C LEU A 49 14.40 1.76 -8.12
N PRO A 50 13.98 0.65 -8.78
CA PRO A 50 12.87 -0.18 -8.35
C PRO A 50 13.01 -0.66 -6.91
N ARG A 51 14.24 -0.91 -6.46
CA ARG A 51 14.53 -1.19 -5.05
C ARG A 51 14.12 -0.05 -4.13
N GLY A 52 14.43 1.20 -4.47
CA GLY A 52 14.02 2.38 -3.71
C GLY A 52 12.51 2.52 -3.63
N ILE A 53 11.80 2.25 -4.73
CA ILE A 53 10.33 2.20 -4.76
C ILE A 53 9.81 1.10 -3.83
N CYS A 54 10.34 -0.13 -3.92
CA CYS A 54 9.94 -1.27 -3.10
C CYS A 54 10.15 -1.01 -1.60
N ILE A 55 11.24 -0.33 -1.22
CA ILE A 55 11.47 0.06 0.17
C ILE A 55 10.45 1.13 0.60
N GLY A 56 10.21 2.13 -0.26
CA GLY A 56 9.23 3.19 -0.02
C GLY A 56 7.81 2.66 0.22
N THR A 57 7.27 1.85 -0.70
CA THR A 57 5.93 1.23 -0.56
C THR A 57 5.79 0.38 0.70
N SER A 58 6.88 -0.21 1.20
CA SER A 58 6.86 -1.00 2.44
C SER A 58 7.04 -0.14 3.71
N ALA A 59 7.36 1.14 3.62
CA ALA A 59 7.78 1.99 4.74
C ALA A 59 6.59 2.48 5.59
N ALA A 60 5.87 1.55 6.22
CA ALA A 60 4.64 1.83 6.96
C ALA A 60 4.91 2.74 8.17
N PRO A 61 4.16 3.86 8.33
CA PRO A 61 4.30 4.71 9.51
C PRO A 61 4.17 3.90 10.80
N THR A 62 4.97 4.24 11.81
CA THR A 62 5.11 3.52 13.09
C THR A 62 5.85 2.18 13.04
N TYR A 63 6.01 1.54 11.88
CA TYR A 63 6.71 0.26 11.74
C TYR A 63 8.10 0.39 11.12
N LEU A 64 8.23 1.23 10.09
CA LEU A 64 9.46 1.38 9.31
C LEU A 64 9.78 2.87 9.09
N PRO A 65 11.08 3.24 9.03
CA PRO A 65 11.48 4.61 8.75
C PRO A 65 11.14 4.98 7.29
N ALA A 66 10.82 6.26 7.06
CA ALA A 66 10.66 6.81 5.72
C ALA A 66 11.93 6.56 4.88
N HIS A 67 11.75 6.33 3.58
CA HIS A 67 12.84 6.02 2.67
C HIS A 67 13.16 7.22 1.79
N LYS A 68 14.43 7.63 1.81
CA LYS A 68 14.95 8.72 0.97
C LYS A 68 16.02 8.20 0.03
N PHE A 69 15.92 8.55 -1.25
CA PHE A 69 16.94 8.28 -2.25
C PHE A 69 16.90 9.31 -3.38
N GLU A 70 17.95 9.35 -4.18
CA GLU A 70 18.06 10.22 -5.35
C GLU A 70 18.07 9.38 -6.63
N ALA A 71 17.47 9.91 -7.69
CA ALA A 71 17.60 9.35 -9.03
C ALA A 71 17.99 10.47 -10.01
N GLN A 72 18.75 10.09 -11.03
CA GLN A 72 19.14 11.00 -12.10
C GLN A 72 18.21 10.79 -13.29
N ASP A 73 17.53 11.86 -13.71
CA ASP A 73 16.69 11.87 -14.90
C ASP A 73 17.58 11.87 -16.17
N SER A 74 16.99 11.59 -17.33
CA SER A 74 17.73 11.46 -18.60
C SER A 74 18.43 12.73 -19.07
N ASP A 75 18.05 13.90 -18.54
CA ASP A 75 18.69 15.19 -18.82
C ASP A 75 19.87 15.48 -17.87
N GLY A 76 20.18 14.56 -16.96
CA GLY A 76 21.24 14.69 -15.96
C GLY A 76 20.81 15.40 -14.68
N SER A 77 19.56 15.89 -14.59
CA SER A 77 19.03 16.48 -13.37
C SER A 77 18.85 15.42 -12.27
N VAL A 78 19.11 15.82 -11.03
CA VAL A 78 18.97 14.95 -9.86
C VAL A 78 17.65 15.25 -9.19
N ARG A 79 16.84 14.21 -9.01
CA ARG A 79 15.59 14.26 -8.27
C ARG A 79 15.70 13.49 -6.97
N GLU A 80 15.28 14.12 -5.90
CA GLU A 80 15.15 13.50 -4.59
C GLU A 80 13.75 12.93 -4.39
N PHE A 81 13.69 11.71 -3.86
CA PHE A 81 12.46 11.02 -3.47
C PHE A 81 12.43 10.84 -1.96
N ASN A 82 11.31 11.22 -1.34
CA ASN A 82 11.04 11.02 0.07
C ASN A 82 9.74 10.22 0.17
N LEU A 83 9.85 8.91 0.38
CA LEU A 83 8.75 7.96 0.27
C LEU A 83 8.38 7.37 1.63
N ILE A 84 7.08 7.14 1.81
CA ILE A 84 6.48 6.33 2.87
C ILE A 84 5.54 5.31 2.21
N ASP A 85 5.02 4.38 3.01
CA ASP A 85 4.09 3.35 2.54
C ASP A 85 2.89 3.94 1.77
N ASP A 86 2.62 3.35 0.61
CA ASP A 86 1.59 3.80 -0.30
C ASP A 86 0.19 3.47 0.19
N GLY A 87 0.01 2.57 1.17
CA GLY A 87 -1.25 2.36 1.87
C GLY A 87 -1.77 3.62 2.58
N VAL A 88 -0.92 4.61 2.84
CA VAL A 88 -1.32 5.94 3.35
C VAL A 88 -1.93 6.82 2.24
N ALA A 89 -1.45 6.70 1.01
CA ALA A 89 -1.83 7.55 -0.11
C ALA A 89 -2.85 6.91 -1.07
N ALA A 90 -2.83 5.58 -1.16
CA ALA A 90 -3.54 4.75 -2.12
C ALA A 90 -3.90 3.40 -1.48
N ASN A 91 -5.04 3.36 -0.81
CA ASN A 91 -5.56 2.17 -0.15
C ASN A 91 -6.20 1.13 -1.10
N ASN A 92 -6.39 1.46 -2.39
CA ASN A 92 -6.88 0.54 -3.41
C ASN A 92 -5.95 0.56 -4.65
N PRO A 93 -4.83 -0.19 -4.62
CA PRO A 93 -3.87 -0.21 -5.72
C PRO A 93 -4.47 -0.78 -7.01
N ALA A 94 -5.49 -1.65 -6.93
CA ALA A 94 -6.18 -2.16 -8.12
C ALA A 94 -6.93 -1.04 -8.86
N LEU A 95 -7.61 -0.15 -8.14
CA LEU A 95 -8.28 1.00 -8.75
C LEU A 95 -7.28 2.01 -9.30
N VAL A 96 -6.15 2.24 -8.61
CA VAL A 96 -5.06 3.09 -9.12
C VAL A 96 -4.51 2.55 -10.44
N ALA A 97 -4.31 1.22 -10.53
CA ALA A 97 -3.88 0.57 -11.76
C ALA A 97 -4.90 0.74 -12.90
N ILE A 98 -6.19 0.54 -12.64
CA ILE A 98 -7.27 0.74 -13.64
C ILE A 98 -7.29 2.19 -14.12
N ASN A 99 -7.17 3.17 -13.21
CA ASN A 99 -7.11 4.58 -13.54
C ASN A 99 -5.90 4.91 -14.43
N GLN A 100 -4.74 4.30 -14.15
CA GLN A 100 -3.54 4.51 -14.96
C GLN A 100 -3.69 3.93 -16.37
N VAL A 101 -4.25 2.73 -16.50
CA VAL A 101 -4.57 2.14 -17.82
C VAL A 101 -5.58 3.02 -18.56
N THR A 102 -6.61 3.50 -17.88
CA THR A 102 -7.61 4.40 -18.48
C THR A 102 -6.98 5.69 -19.03
N LYS A 103 -5.99 6.27 -18.34
CA LYS A 103 -5.22 7.42 -18.85
C LYS A 103 -4.44 7.06 -20.11
N VAL A 104 -3.78 5.90 -20.15
CA VAL A 104 -3.02 5.46 -21.33
C VAL A 104 -3.93 5.20 -22.54
N VAL A 105 -5.09 4.59 -22.31
CA VAL A 105 -6.13 4.39 -23.35
C VAL A 105 -6.65 5.74 -23.86
N SER A 106 -6.98 6.66 -22.95
CA SER A 106 -7.44 8.01 -23.30
C SER A 106 -6.38 8.81 -24.05
N GLY A 107 -5.10 8.55 -23.79
CA GLY A 107 -3.96 9.14 -24.50
C GLY A 107 -3.73 8.58 -25.90
N GLY A 108 -4.55 7.63 -26.37
CA GLY A 108 -4.51 7.12 -27.75
C GLY A 108 -3.38 6.13 -28.04
N ASN A 109 -2.88 5.40 -27.03
CA ASN A 109 -1.87 4.38 -27.25
C ASN A 109 -2.39 3.24 -28.16
N SER A 110 -1.66 2.95 -29.24
CA SER A 110 -2.03 1.98 -30.27
C SER A 110 -2.15 0.54 -29.77
N ASP A 111 -1.48 0.19 -28.68
CA ASP A 111 -1.50 -1.17 -28.13
C ASP A 111 -2.86 -1.52 -27.50
N PHE A 112 -3.69 -0.52 -27.21
CA PHE A 112 -5.03 -0.68 -26.66
C PHE A 112 -6.12 -0.47 -27.72
N PHE A 113 -5.92 -1.06 -28.91
CA PHE A 113 -6.78 -0.89 -30.08
C PHE A 113 -8.27 -1.09 -29.73
N CYS A 114 -9.10 -0.15 -30.19
CA CYS A 114 -10.53 -0.07 -29.96
C CYS A 114 -11.02 0.19 -28.53
N MET A 115 -10.21 0.21 -27.45
CA MET A 115 -10.72 0.54 -26.10
C MET A 115 -11.17 1.99 -25.96
N LYS A 116 -12.42 2.22 -25.54
CA LYS A 116 -12.86 3.55 -25.10
C LYS A 116 -12.44 3.75 -23.63
N PRO A 117 -12.09 4.99 -23.23
CA PRO A 117 -11.95 5.31 -21.82
C PRO A 117 -13.20 4.88 -21.04
N LEU A 118 -13.02 4.24 -19.89
CA LEU A 118 -14.10 3.76 -19.01
C LEU A 118 -14.91 2.55 -19.53
N GLU A 119 -14.45 1.87 -20.58
CA GLU A 119 -15.03 0.61 -21.06
C GLU A 119 -14.53 -0.57 -20.20
N TYR A 120 -14.93 -0.57 -18.93
CA TYR A 120 -14.48 -1.52 -17.90
C TYR A 120 -14.86 -2.98 -18.18
N ASP A 121 -15.85 -3.23 -19.03
CA ASP A 121 -16.29 -4.55 -19.50
C ASP A 121 -15.20 -5.31 -20.28
N ARG A 122 -14.18 -4.61 -20.76
CA ARG A 122 -13.02 -5.22 -21.43
C ARG A 122 -11.80 -5.41 -20.53
N PHE A 123 -11.90 -5.03 -19.26
CA PHE A 123 -10.82 -5.21 -18.30
C PHE A 123 -10.92 -6.58 -17.65
N ILE A 124 -9.84 -7.36 -17.73
CA ILE A 124 -9.66 -8.55 -16.89
C ILE A 124 -8.79 -8.10 -15.72
N VAL A 125 -9.37 -8.03 -14.52
CA VAL A 125 -8.68 -7.58 -13.31
C VAL A 125 -8.53 -8.74 -12.34
N LEU A 126 -7.28 -9.05 -11.99
CA LEU A 126 -6.95 -9.93 -10.88
C LEU A 126 -6.37 -9.10 -9.73
N SER A 127 -7.15 -8.91 -8.66
CA SER A 127 -6.73 -8.24 -7.44
C SER A 127 -6.50 -9.28 -6.34
N LEU A 128 -5.30 -9.31 -5.77
CA LEU A 128 -4.92 -10.25 -4.71
C LEU A 128 -4.67 -9.49 -3.41
N GLY A 129 -5.50 -9.74 -2.40
CA GLY A 129 -5.30 -9.23 -1.05
C GLY A 129 -4.43 -10.17 -0.21
N SER A 130 -3.83 -9.64 0.86
CA SER A 130 -3.07 -10.41 1.87
C SER A 130 -3.97 -11.14 2.89
N GLY A 131 -5.29 -11.03 2.75
CA GLY A 131 -6.27 -11.57 3.68
C GLY A 131 -6.56 -10.62 4.84
N THR A 132 -7.76 -10.74 5.43
CA THR A 132 -8.16 -10.01 6.64
C THR A 132 -8.35 -11.00 7.78
N ALA A 133 -7.96 -10.60 9.00
CA ALA A 133 -8.29 -11.38 10.18
C ALA A 133 -9.81 -11.29 10.42
N ASN A 134 -10.53 -12.40 10.25
CA ASN A 134 -11.96 -12.49 10.52
C ASN A 134 -12.19 -12.50 12.04
N GLU A 135 -12.48 -11.34 12.60
CA GLU A 135 -12.95 -11.21 13.98
C GLU A 135 -14.24 -10.37 13.96
N GLU A 136 -15.39 -11.05 13.94
CA GLU A 136 -16.68 -10.40 14.19
C GLU A 136 -16.66 -9.78 15.59
N ASN A 137 -17.05 -8.49 15.70
CA ASN A 137 -17.06 -7.68 16.93
C ASN A 137 -15.68 -7.27 17.48
N LYS A 138 -14.74 -6.88 16.61
CA LYS A 138 -13.38 -6.47 17.03
C LYS A 138 -13.33 -5.22 17.91
N TYR A 139 -14.27 -4.27 17.72
CA TYR A 139 -14.27 -3.00 18.43
C TYR A 139 -15.68 -2.53 18.79
N ASP A 140 -15.84 -2.10 20.03
CA ASP A 140 -17.04 -1.42 20.54
C ASP A 140 -16.87 0.10 20.45
N ALA A 141 -17.94 0.83 20.11
CA ALA A 141 -17.89 2.27 19.92
C ALA A 141 -17.56 3.03 21.22
N ASP A 142 -18.05 2.56 22.38
CA ASP A 142 -17.76 3.15 23.68
C ASP A 142 -16.32 2.84 24.13
N GLU A 143 -15.74 1.76 23.64
CA GLU A 143 -14.31 1.46 23.81
C GLU A 143 -13.44 2.36 22.92
N ALA A 144 -13.79 2.51 21.65
CA ALA A 144 -13.04 3.34 20.68
C ALA A 144 -13.03 4.83 21.04
N ALA A 145 -14.13 5.34 21.60
CA ALA A 145 -14.23 6.72 22.08
C ALA A 145 -13.16 7.08 23.13
N LYS A 146 -12.57 6.07 23.81
CA LYS A 146 -11.56 6.26 24.86
C LYS A 146 -10.13 6.08 24.38
N TRP A 147 -9.90 5.75 23.10
CA TRP A 147 -8.59 5.31 22.61
C TRP A 147 -7.49 6.38 22.63
N GLY A 148 -7.81 7.68 22.55
CA GLY A 148 -6.80 8.73 22.40
C GLY A 148 -5.88 8.50 21.18
N ILE A 149 -4.88 9.37 20.97
CA ILE A 149 -4.05 9.32 19.75
C ILE A 149 -3.30 7.99 19.62
N PHE A 150 -2.73 7.48 20.71
CA PHE A 150 -1.99 6.22 20.69
C PHE A 150 -2.87 5.00 20.46
N GLY A 151 -4.08 4.96 21.01
CA GLY A 151 -5.02 3.86 20.76
C GLY A 151 -5.51 3.84 19.31
N TRP A 152 -5.73 5.01 18.71
CA TRP A 152 -6.06 5.11 17.27
C TRP A 152 -4.90 4.66 16.37
N LEU A 153 -3.64 4.89 16.76
CA LEU A 153 -2.45 4.52 15.97
C LEU A 153 -2.02 3.06 16.13
N THR A 154 -2.21 2.46 17.31
CA THR A 154 -1.63 1.14 17.64
C THR A 154 -2.61 -0.02 17.54
N ASN A 155 -3.91 0.24 17.51
CA ASN A 155 -4.87 -0.79 17.14
C ASN A 155 -4.69 -1.06 15.64
N THR A 156 -4.11 -2.22 15.33
CA THR A 156 -3.61 -2.59 14.01
C THR A 156 -4.69 -2.47 12.94
N ASP A 157 -5.93 -2.83 13.29
CA ASP A 157 -7.06 -2.69 12.40
C ASP A 157 -7.73 -1.31 12.46
N ALA A 158 -7.46 -0.46 13.46
CA ALA A 158 -7.95 0.93 13.46
C ALA A 158 -7.19 1.81 12.47
N PHE A 159 -5.86 1.65 12.40
CA PHE A 159 -5.04 2.24 11.34
C PHE A 159 -5.45 1.70 9.96
N GLU A 160 -5.69 0.39 9.88
CA GLU A 160 -6.21 -0.24 8.65
C GLU A 160 -7.64 0.22 8.32
N LEU A 161 -8.52 0.48 9.30
CA LEU A 161 -9.89 0.98 9.12
C LEU A 161 -9.91 2.42 8.62
N LEU A 162 -9.03 3.27 9.15
CA LEU A 162 -8.80 4.62 8.64
C LEU A 162 -8.43 4.58 7.15
N ASN A 163 -7.71 3.52 6.77
CA ASN A 163 -7.32 3.25 5.38
C ASN A 163 -8.33 2.36 4.62
N LYS A 164 -9.34 1.73 5.23
CA LYS A 164 -10.34 0.86 4.53
C LYS A 164 -11.53 1.62 3.95
N GLY A 165 -11.63 2.93 4.19
CA GLY A 165 -12.77 3.78 3.82
C GLY A 165 -13.11 3.93 2.32
N THR A 166 -12.54 3.13 1.42
CA THR A 166 -12.85 3.12 -0.02
C THR A 166 -12.92 1.71 -0.63
N ASN A 167 -12.98 0.65 0.18
CA ASN A 167 -13.31 -0.69 -0.31
C ASN A 167 -14.83 -0.82 -0.52
N GLU A 168 -15.40 -0.04 -1.45
CA GLU A 168 -16.61 -0.49 -2.11
C GLU A 168 -16.21 -1.63 -3.05
N GLU A 169 -16.77 -2.81 -2.80
CA GLU A 169 -16.69 -3.94 -3.71
C GLU A 169 -17.13 -3.48 -5.11
N ALA A 170 -16.26 -3.65 -6.11
CA ALA A 170 -16.69 -3.51 -7.49
C ALA A 170 -17.89 -4.46 -7.72
N PRO A 171 -18.98 -4.00 -8.35
CA PRO A 171 -20.16 -4.82 -8.53
C PRO A 171 -19.80 -6.10 -9.28
N LYS A 172 -20.14 -7.25 -8.71
CA LYS A 172 -20.07 -8.54 -9.39
C LYS A 172 -20.99 -8.49 -10.60
N VAL A 173 -20.43 -8.22 -11.79
CA VAL A 173 -21.16 -8.38 -13.04
C VAL A 173 -21.26 -9.88 -13.29
N GLY A 174 -22.45 -10.44 -13.09
CA GLY A 174 -22.76 -11.83 -13.39
C GLY A 174 -22.56 -12.12 -14.87
N GLY A 175 -21.50 -12.85 -15.19
CA GLY A 175 -21.32 -13.50 -16.48
C GLY A 175 -21.93 -14.90 -16.40
N ASN A 176 -22.97 -15.12 -17.20
CA ASN A 176 -23.67 -16.40 -17.30
C ASN A 176 -22.72 -17.55 -17.67
N THR A 177 -23.03 -18.69 -17.07
CA THR A 177 -22.54 -20.02 -17.42
C THR A 177 -22.74 -20.30 -18.91
N LEU A 178 -21.69 -20.79 -19.56
CA LEU A 178 -21.77 -21.74 -20.66
C LEU A 178 -20.88 -22.93 -20.31
#